data_AF-A0A662QAF5-F1
#
_entry.id   AF-A0A662QAF5-F1
#
_cell.length_a   1.000
_cell.length_b   1.000
_cell.length_c   1.000
_cell.angle_alpha   90.00
_cell.angle_beta   90.00
_cell.angle_gamma   90.00
#
_symmetry.space_group_name_H-M   'P 1'
#
loop_
_entity.id
_entity.type
_entity.pdbx_description
1 polymer ?
#
loop_
_entity_poly.entity_id
_entity_poly.type
_entity_poly.pdbx_seq_one_letter_code
_entity_poly.pdbx_strand_id
1 'polypeptide(L)'
;MRFKLPFRREERSRQARRTTVLSPRINDIMIQLRVQSEKLRRTYQRLIARDRELFEACVAAEQELDRDRATIYANEIAQLRKMSRTILKSQISLDKVILRLETIKDFGDVMNVLAPATRIVKQIQAELSGIVPEVSHNLSVIDEMLESVLVEAGSFTAATAPISVADREARRILEEASEIAAQRMSKQFPELPEAGPEASADPSSQRSDIR
;
A
#
# COMPACT_ATOMS: atom_id res chain seq x y z
N MET A 1 8.58 41.63 55.32
CA MET A 1 8.12 40.39 54.67
C MET A 1 7.50 40.72 53.32
N ARG A 2 8.08 40.24 52.21
CA ARG A 2 7.38 39.91 50.96
C ARG A 2 8.35 39.09 50.10
N PHE A 3 7.99 37.83 49.90
CA PHE A 3 8.79 36.78 49.28
C PHE A 3 9.02 37.06 47.79
N LYS A 4 10.27 36.91 47.34
CA LYS A 4 10.60 36.61 45.95
C LYS A 4 10.24 35.14 45.70
N LEU A 5 9.45 34.86 44.67
CA LEU A 5 9.36 33.52 44.07
C LEU A 5 10.07 33.57 42.70
N PRO A 6 11.03 32.68 42.43
CA PRO A 6 11.66 32.56 41.12
C PRO A 6 10.87 31.59 40.23
N PHE A 7 10.99 31.80 38.92
CA PHE A 7 10.98 30.79 37.86
C PHE A 7 9.95 29.62 37.95
N ARG A 8 9.00 29.63 37.01
CA ARG A 8 8.66 28.39 36.29
C ARG A 8 8.35 28.72 34.84
N ARG A 9 9.42 28.67 34.03
CA ARG A 9 9.39 28.74 32.57
C ARG A 9 8.39 27.70 32.06
N GLU A 10 7.54 28.12 31.15
CA GLU A 10 6.58 27.29 30.41
C GLU A 10 7.33 26.25 29.56
N GLU A 11 7.72 25.13 30.17
CA GLU A 11 8.27 23.98 29.46
C GLU A 11 7.19 22.95 29.06
N ARG A 12 5.92 23.25 29.31
CA ARG A 12 4.81 22.33 28.98
C ARG A 12 4.40 22.35 27.50
N SER A 13 4.90 23.28 26.70
CA SER A 13 4.42 23.47 25.31
C SER A 13 5.29 22.80 24.25
N ARG A 14 6.47 22.26 24.60
CA ARG A 14 7.37 21.59 23.65
C ARG A 14 7.12 20.08 23.51
N GLN A 15 6.44 19.46 24.47
CA GLN A 15 6.18 18.01 24.46
C GLN A 15 5.06 17.61 23.49
N ALA A 16 4.14 18.53 23.15
CA ALA A 16 2.92 18.24 22.38
C ALA A 16 3.06 18.41 20.85
N ARG A 17 4.27 18.68 20.33
CA ARG A 17 4.53 18.85 18.88
C ARG A 17 5.45 17.77 18.29
N ARG A 18 5.53 16.61 18.94
CA ARG A 18 5.99 15.36 18.33
C ARG A 18 4.77 14.53 17.92
N THR A 19 3.80 15.14 17.23
CA THR A 19 2.92 14.36 16.38
C THR A 19 3.79 13.86 15.24
N THR A 20 4.26 12.62 15.33
CA THR A 20 4.95 11.98 14.22
C THR A 20 3.99 11.97 13.04
N VAL A 21 4.25 12.83 12.05
CA VAL A 21 3.37 12.94 10.90
C VAL A 21 3.69 11.73 10.01
N LEU A 22 2.77 10.77 9.93
CA LEU A 22 2.91 9.58 9.09
C LEU A 22 3.09 9.91 7.61
N SER A 23 2.30 10.88 7.13
CA SER A 23 2.21 11.20 5.71
C SER A 23 3.58 11.59 5.11
N PRO A 24 4.39 12.49 5.70
CA PRO A 24 5.75 12.77 5.25
C PRO A 24 6.64 11.53 5.16
N ARG A 25 6.63 10.65 6.18
CA ARG A 25 7.48 9.44 6.19
C ARG A 25 7.11 8.48 5.05
N ILE A 26 5.81 8.25 4.84
CA ILE A 26 5.30 7.43 3.74
C ILE A 26 5.63 8.07 2.39
N ASN A 27 5.51 9.39 2.26
CA ASN A 27 5.87 10.12 1.05
C ASN A 27 7.36 9.98 0.72
N ASP A 28 8.24 10.10 1.71
CA ASP A 28 9.69 9.92 1.52
C ASP A 28 10.00 8.50 1.02
N ILE A 29 9.36 7.49 1.61
CA ILE A 29 9.49 6.10 1.18
C ILE A 29 9.01 5.93 -0.27
N MET A 30 7.85 6.50 -0.63
CA MET A 30 7.33 6.44 -2.00
C MET A 30 8.28 7.10 -3.01
N ILE A 31 8.89 8.23 -2.66
CA ILE A 31 9.89 8.91 -3.50
C ILE A 31 11.09 7.98 -3.74
N GLN A 32 11.62 7.37 -2.68
CA GLN A 32 12.75 6.45 -2.79
C GLN A 32 12.42 5.21 -3.63
N LEU A 33 11.24 4.62 -3.43
CA LEU A 33 10.75 3.51 -4.25
C LEU A 33 10.62 3.89 -5.73
N ARG A 34 10.09 5.08 -6.04
CA ARG A 34 9.98 5.59 -7.42
C ARG A 34 11.34 5.74 -8.08
N VAL A 35 12.35 6.23 -7.34
CA VAL A 35 13.73 6.30 -7.82
C VAL A 35 14.27 4.91 -8.17
N GLN A 36 14.05 3.91 -7.31
CA GLN A 36 14.49 2.54 -7.61
C GLN A 36 13.73 1.90 -8.78
N SER A 37 12.41 2.12 -8.88
CA SER A 37 11.59 1.67 -10.00
C SER A 37 12.11 2.23 -11.34
N GLU A 38 12.43 3.53 -11.36
CA GLU A 38 13.00 4.19 -12.54
C GLU A 38 14.38 3.64 -12.92
N LYS A 39 15.25 3.35 -11.93
CA LYS A 39 16.55 2.71 -12.19
C LYS A 39 16.40 1.32 -12.80
N LEU A 40 15.43 0.53 -12.33
CA LEU A 40 15.13 -0.78 -12.91
C LEU A 40 14.60 -0.64 -14.34
N ARG A 41 13.71 0.32 -14.60
CA ARG A 41 13.19 0.60 -15.95
C ARG A 41 14.32 0.93 -16.93
N ARG A 42 15.25 1.81 -16.56
CA ARG A 42 16.43 2.15 -17.38
C ARG A 42 17.33 0.94 -17.61
N THR A 43 17.54 0.13 -16.58
CA THR A 43 18.37 -1.07 -16.69
C THR A 43 17.73 -2.09 -17.64
N TYR A 44 16.43 -2.33 -17.51
CA TYR A 44 15.66 -3.16 -18.43
C TYR A 44 15.80 -2.70 -19.89
N GLN A 45 15.66 -1.39 -20.15
CA GLN A 45 15.81 -0.84 -21.51
C GLN A 45 17.21 -1.10 -22.09
N ARG A 46 18.27 -0.96 -21.28
CA ARG A 46 19.64 -1.28 -21.71
C ARG A 46 19.82 -2.75 -22.04
N LEU A 47 19.26 -3.66 -21.23
CA LEU A 47 19.36 -5.09 -21.50
C LEU A 47 18.62 -5.49 -22.79
N ILE A 48 17.45 -4.90 -23.06
CA ILE A 48 16.71 -5.14 -24.31
C ILE A 48 17.45 -4.59 -25.53
N ALA A 49 18.09 -3.43 -25.42
CA ALA A 49 18.93 -2.92 -26.50
C ALA A 49 20.10 -3.88 -26.78
N ARG A 50 20.78 -4.33 -25.72
CA ARG A 50 21.90 -5.27 -25.83
C ARG A 50 21.49 -6.65 -26.37
N ASP A 51 20.30 -7.14 -26.01
CA ASP A 51 19.72 -8.38 -26.56
C ASP A 51 19.62 -8.30 -28.10
N ARG A 52 19.16 -7.16 -28.64
CA ARG A 52 19.02 -6.96 -30.08
C ARG A 52 20.37 -6.93 -30.79
N GLU A 53 21.33 -6.19 -30.25
CA GLU A 53 22.69 -6.12 -30.81
C GLU A 53 23.34 -7.51 -30.86
N LEU A 54 23.23 -8.28 -29.78
CA LEU A 54 23.79 -9.64 -29.74
C LEU A 54 23.04 -10.59 -30.67
N PHE A 55 21.73 -10.40 -30.85
CA PHE A 55 20.95 -11.19 -31.78
C PHE A 55 21.42 -10.97 -33.22
N GLU A 56 21.63 -9.71 -33.62
CA GLU A 56 22.19 -9.38 -34.94
C GLU A 56 23.59 -9.99 -35.12
N ALA A 57 24.46 -9.88 -34.12
CA ALA A 57 25.79 -10.50 -34.13
C ALA A 57 25.73 -12.04 -34.20
N CYS A 58 24.76 -12.66 -33.54
CA CYS A 58 24.51 -14.10 -33.61
C CYS A 58 24.11 -14.54 -35.02
N VAL A 59 23.23 -13.77 -35.69
CA VAL A 59 22.83 -14.05 -37.07
C VAL A 59 24.02 -13.92 -38.02
N ALA A 60 24.86 -12.89 -37.85
CA ALA A 60 26.07 -12.73 -38.66
C ALA A 60 27.05 -13.90 -38.49
N ALA A 61 27.32 -14.32 -37.24
CA ALA A 61 28.18 -15.47 -36.96
C ALA A 61 27.63 -16.78 -37.58
N GLU A 62 26.31 -16.98 -37.54
CA GLU A 62 25.64 -18.10 -38.20
C GLU A 62 25.82 -18.09 -39.73
N GLN A 63 25.73 -16.91 -40.36
CA GLN A 63 25.95 -16.75 -41.81
C GLN A 63 27.40 -17.03 -42.22
N GLU A 64 28.36 -16.68 -41.36
CA GLU A 64 29.79 -16.96 -41.54
C GLU A 64 30.17 -18.41 -41.21
N LEU A 65 29.21 -19.24 -40.76
CA LEU A 65 29.41 -20.60 -40.27
C LEU A 65 30.34 -20.68 -39.04
N ASP A 66 30.52 -19.57 -38.32
CA ASP A 66 31.26 -19.49 -37.05
C ASP A 66 30.34 -19.95 -35.89
N ARG A 67 30.20 -21.27 -35.77
CA ARG A 67 29.28 -21.92 -34.82
C ARG A 67 29.64 -21.66 -33.37
N ASP A 68 30.92 -21.53 -33.05
CA ASP A 68 31.38 -21.27 -31.69
C ASP A 68 30.96 -19.87 -31.24
N ARG A 69 31.16 -18.85 -32.09
CA ARG A 69 30.69 -17.48 -31.79
C ARG A 69 29.18 -17.39 -31.70
N ALA A 70 28.45 -18.00 -32.64
CA ALA A 70 26.99 -18.03 -32.60
C ALA A 70 26.48 -18.63 -31.27
N THR A 71 27.10 -19.72 -30.81
CA THR A 71 26.76 -20.36 -29.54
C THR A 71 27.02 -19.46 -28.33
N ILE A 72 28.14 -18.74 -28.32
CA ILE A 72 28.46 -17.77 -27.25
C ILE A 72 27.40 -16.65 -27.20
N TYR A 73 27.07 -16.06 -28.35
CA TYR A 73 26.06 -14.99 -28.41
C TYR A 73 24.67 -15.49 -27.98
N ALA A 74 24.27 -16.69 -28.41
CA ALA A 74 23.00 -17.30 -28.01
C ALA A 74 22.91 -17.51 -26.48
N ASN A 75 24.00 -17.97 -25.86
CA ASN A 75 24.05 -18.14 -24.40
C ASN A 75 23.90 -16.81 -23.66
N GLU A 76 24.59 -15.75 -24.13
CA GLU A 76 24.50 -14.42 -23.53
C GLU A 76 23.08 -13.84 -23.68
N ILE A 77 22.48 -13.94 -24.86
CA ILE A 77 21.07 -13.55 -25.12
C ILE A 77 20.13 -14.24 -24.12
N ALA A 78 20.30 -15.55 -23.91
CA ALA A 78 19.47 -16.29 -22.97
C ALA A 78 19.61 -15.76 -21.52
N GLN A 79 20.81 -15.40 -21.09
CA GLN A 79 21.06 -14.80 -19.79
C GLN A 79 20.47 -13.39 -19.68
N LEU A 80 20.68 -12.53 -20.66
CA LEU A 80 20.10 -11.17 -20.70
C LEU A 80 18.58 -11.21 -20.63
N ARG A 81 17.93 -12.14 -21.35
CA ARG A 81 16.47 -12.33 -21.29
C ARG A 81 16.00 -12.78 -19.92
N LYS A 82 16.74 -13.68 -19.27
CA LYS A 82 16.44 -14.12 -17.90
C LYS A 82 16.51 -12.95 -16.92
N MET A 83 17.59 -12.17 -16.97
CA MET A 83 17.76 -10.98 -16.12
C MET A 83 16.68 -9.93 -16.39
N SER A 84 16.39 -9.64 -17.67
CA SER A 84 15.39 -8.65 -18.07
C SER A 84 13.99 -8.97 -17.53
N ARG A 85 13.58 -10.25 -17.56
CA ARG A 85 12.30 -10.67 -16.97
C ARG A 85 12.24 -10.43 -15.47
N THR A 86 13.30 -10.76 -14.74
CA THR A 86 13.38 -10.51 -13.29
C THR A 86 13.29 -9.01 -13.01
N ILE A 87 14.08 -8.19 -13.68
CA ILE A 87 14.08 -6.73 -13.50
C ILE A 87 12.70 -6.12 -13.79
N LEU A 88 12.06 -6.53 -14.89
CA LEU A 88 10.72 -6.04 -15.24
C LEU A 88 9.68 -6.42 -14.18
N LYS A 89 9.68 -7.67 -13.72
CA LYS A 89 8.78 -8.14 -12.67
C LYS A 89 9.00 -7.37 -11.36
N SER A 90 10.26 -7.14 -10.99
CA SER A 90 10.63 -6.34 -9.83
C SER A 90 10.13 -4.90 -9.95
N GLN A 91 10.33 -4.25 -11.09
CA GLN A 91 9.85 -2.89 -11.35
C GLN A 91 8.33 -2.77 -11.20
N ILE A 92 7.56 -3.63 -11.87
CA ILE A 92 6.09 -3.65 -11.76
C ILE A 92 5.65 -3.89 -10.31
N SER A 93 6.36 -4.74 -9.58
CA SER A 93 6.05 -5.03 -8.18
C SER A 93 6.35 -3.84 -7.26
N LEU A 94 7.41 -3.05 -7.52
CA LEU A 94 7.64 -1.79 -6.81
C LEU A 94 6.54 -0.76 -7.11
N ASP A 95 6.13 -0.62 -8.37
CA ASP A 95 5.03 0.29 -8.74
C ASP A 95 3.73 -0.09 -8.03
N LYS A 96 3.45 -1.39 -7.94
CA LYS A 96 2.30 -1.91 -7.16
C LYS A 96 2.42 -1.57 -5.68
N VAL A 97 3.61 -1.61 -5.09
CA VAL A 97 3.82 -1.19 -3.70
C VAL A 97 3.57 0.30 -3.55
N ILE A 98 4.09 1.14 -4.44
CA ILE A 98 3.89 2.60 -4.43
C ILE A 98 2.38 2.92 -4.47
N LEU A 99 1.63 2.35 -5.42
CA LEU A 99 0.18 2.56 -5.53
C LEU A 99 -0.60 2.14 -4.29
N ARG A 100 -0.11 1.14 -3.55
CA ARG A 100 -0.72 0.73 -2.27
C ARG A 100 -0.41 1.73 -1.17
N LEU A 101 0.83 2.22 -1.09
CA LEU A 101 1.21 3.22 -0.09
C LEU A 101 0.44 4.55 -0.27
N GLU A 102 0.06 4.89 -1.50
CA GLU A 102 -0.79 6.06 -1.80
C GLU A 102 -2.17 6.01 -1.16
N THR A 103 -2.66 4.83 -0.76
CA THR A 103 -3.98 4.69 -0.12
C THR A 103 -3.94 4.89 1.39
N ILE A 104 -2.75 5.05 2.00
CA ILE A 104 -2.62 5.21 3.46
C ILE A 104 -3.07 6.62 3.85
N LYS A 105 -4.16 6.71 4.62
CA LYS A 105 -4.67 7.99 5.16
C LYS A 105 -4.29 8.15 6.62
N ASP A 106 -4.53 7.11 7.43
CA ASP A 106 -4.35 7.12 8.88
C ASP A 106 -3.59 5.87 9.39
N PHE A 107 -3.17 5.88 10.66
CA PHE A 107 -2.49 4.75 11.33
C PHE A 107 -3.27 3.42 11.25
N GLY A 108 -4.60 3.46 11.16
CA GLY A 108 -5.45 2.28 11.02
C GLY A 108 -5.26 1.53 9.69
N ASP A 109 -4.91 2.23 8.61
CA ASP A 109 -4.67 1.65 7.29
C ASP A 109 -3.25 1.09 7.16
N VAL A 110 -2.31 1.59 7.99
CA VAL A 110 -0.88 1.27 7.89
C VAL A 110 -0.63 -0.22 8.02
N MET A 111 -1.20 -0.91 9.02
CA MET A 111 -0.90 -2.33 9.23
C MET A 111 -1.34 -3.21 8.06
N ASN A 112 -2.50 -2.91 7.47
CA ASN A 112 -3.07 -3.69 6.36
C ASN A 112 -2.35 -3.45 5.03
N VAL A 113 -1.79 -2.25 4.84
CA VAL A 113 -1.11 -1.86 3.59
C VAL A 113 0.39 -2.11 3.66
N LEU A 114 1.02 -1.76 4.77
CA LEU A 114 2.47 -1.71 4.94
C LEU A 114 3.08 -3.11 5.11
N ALA A 115 2.47 -3.99 5.90
CA ALA A 115 3.02 -5.34 6.11
C ALA A 115 3.11 -6.17 4.81
N PRO A 116 2.11 -6.17 3.91
CA PRO A 116 2.26 -6.74 2.58
C PRO A 116 3.30 -6.03 1.71
N ALA A 117 3.45 -4.71 1.83
CA ALA A 117 4.43 -3.94 1.08
C ALA A 117 5.88 -4.32 1.46
N THR A 118 6.20 -4.38 2.75
CA THR A 118 7.52 -4.79 3.27
C THR A 118 7.93 -6.17 2.73
N ARG A 119 7.01 -7.15 2.75
CA ARG A 119 7.29 -8.50 2.20
C ARG A 119 7.65 -8.47 0.71
N ILE A 120 6.96 -7.65 -0.08
CA ILE A 120 7.24 -7.52 -1.51
C ILE A 120 8.61 -6.84 -1.71
N VAL A 121 8.92 -5.80 -0.93
CA VAL A 121 10.23 -5.12 -1.01
C VAL A 121 11.38 -6.09 -0.69
N LYS A 122 11.27 -6.89 0.38
CA LYS A 122 12.26 -7.93 0.71
C LYS A 122 12.44 -8.98 -0.38
N GLN A 123 11.33 -9.45 -0.96
CA GLN A 123 11.37 -10.39 -2.08
C GLN A 123 12.15 -9.82 -3.27
N ILE A 124 11.85 -8.56 -3.64
CA ILE A 124 12.51 -7.88 -4.76
C ILE A 124 13.99 -7.63 -4.46
N GLN A 125 14.32 -7.22 -3.23
CA GLN A 125 15.70 -7.06 -2.78
C GLN A 125 16.51 -8.35 -3.00
N ALA A 126 15.99 -9.50 -2.57
CA ALA A 126 16.65 -10.79 -2.73
C ALA A 126 16.83 -11.17 -4.21
N GLU A 127 15.76 -11.03 -5.01
CA GLU A 127 15.79 -11.30 -6.46
C GLU A 127 16.81 -10.43 -7.21
N LEU A 128 17.04 -9.20 -6.77
CA LEU A 128 17.94 -8.24 -7.43
C LEU A 128 19.38 -8.27 -6.90
N SER A 129 19.65 -8.93 -5.77
CA SER A 129 20.98 -8.94 -5.12
C SER A 129 22.12 -9.35 -6.07
N GLY A 130 21.87 -10.32 -6.96
CA GLY A 130 22.83 -10.80 -7.96
C GLY A 130 22.68 -10.21 -9.37
N ILE A 131 21.73 -9.28 -9.58
CA ILE A 131 21.41 -8.73 -10.91
C ILE A 131 21.64 -7.22 -10.95
N VAL A 132 21.07 -6.49 -9.98
CA VAL A 132 21.20 -5.03 -9.83
C VAL A 132 21.52 -4.72 -8.36
N PRO A 133 22.78 -4.95 -7.90
CA PRO A 133 23.14 -4.88 -6.48
C PRO A 133 22.87 -3.51 -5.85
N GLU A 134 23.07 -2.43 -6.60
CA GLU A 134 22.81 -1.06 -6.14
C GLU A 134 21.33 -0.86 -5.75
N VAL A 135 20.40 -1.37 -6.58
CA VAL A 135 18.97 -1.27 -6.29
C VAL A 135 18.62 -2.16 -5.10
N SER A 136 19.17 -3.38 -5.03
CA SER A 136 18.99 -4.27 -3.88
C SER A 136 19.42 -3.61 -2.57
N HIS A 137 20.59 -2.96 -2.54
CA HIS A 137 21.07 -2.25 -1.36
C HIS A 137 20.14 -1.10 -0.95
N ASN A 138 19.72 -0.26 -1.89
CA ASN A 138 18.79 0.83 -1.60
C ASN A 138 17.43 0.33 -1.11
N LEU A 139 16.96 -0.81 -1.63
CA LEU A 139 15.72 -1.44 -1.15
C LEU A 139 15.87 -1.96 0.29
N SER A 140 17.06 -2.38 0.72
CA SER A 140 17.32 -2.70 2.13
C SER A 140 17.11 -1.49 3.04
N VAL A 141 17.60 -0.32 2.62
CA VAL A 141 17.41 0.93 3.38
C VAL A 141 15.93 1.31 3.42
N ILE A 142 15.21 1.15 2.31
CA ILE A 142 13.77 1.41 2.25
C ILE A 142 13.00 0.42 3.14
N ASP A 143 13.42 -0.84 3.18
CA ASP A 143 12.85 -1.86 4.06
C ASP A 143 12.96 -1.48 5.53
N GLU A 144 14.13 -1.00 5.97
CA GLU A 144 14.34 -0.48 7.33
C GLU A 144 13.42 0.73 7.63
N MET A 145 13.23 1.63 6.67
CA MET A 145 12.30 2.76 6.80
C MET A 145 10.85 2.29 6.96
N LEU A 146 10.43 1.31 6.15
CA LEU A 146 9.10 0.68 6.22
C LEU A 146 8.89 -0.01 7.57
N GLU A 147 9.86 -0.79 8.05
CA GLU A 147 9.80 -1.45 9.36
C GLU A 147 9.68 -0.45 10.51
N SER A 148 10.43 0.65 10.45
CA SER A 148 10.33 1.71 11.45
C SER A 148 8.94 2.34 11.52
N VAL A 149 8.27 2.54 10.37
CA VAL A 149 6.89 3.04 10.34
C VAL A 149 5.92 1.98 10.90
N LEU A 150 6.15 0.70 10.59
CA LEU A 150 5.32 -0.40 11.06
C LEU A 150 5.37 -0.54 12.60
N VAL A 151 6.57 -0.46 13.19
CA VAL A 151 6.77 -0.52 14.65
C VAL A 151 6.08 0.65 15.36
N GLU A 152 6.19 1.86 14.81
CA GLU A 152 5.51 3.03 15.36
C GLU A 152 3.99 2.90 15.28
N ALA A 153 3.47 2.44 14.14
CA ALA A 153 2.04 2.21 13.98
C ALA A 153 1.51 1.11 14.93
N GLY A 154 2.26 0.03 15.12
CA GLY A 154 1.94 -1.02 16.10
C GLY A 154 1.96 -0.51 17.54
N SER A 155 2.87 0.40 17.88
CA SER A 155 2.91 1.04 19.20
C SER A 155 1.73 1.98 19.41
N PHE A 156 1.33 2.73 18.38
CA PHE A 156 0.16 3.60 18.41
C PHE A 156 -1.13 2.79 18.58
N THR A 157 -1.32 1.70 17.84
CA THR A 157 -2.51 0.85 17.97
C THR A 157 -2.59 0.16 19.33
N ALA A 158 -1.46 -0.23 19.92
CA ALA A 158 -1.40 -0.75 21.29
C ALA A 158 -1.77 0.32 22.34
N ALA A 159 -1.37 1.58 22.11
CA ALA A 159 -1.74 2.71 22.98
C ALA A 159 -3.22 3.10 22.82
N THR A 160 -3.82 2.87 21.65
CA THR A 160 -5.23 3.15 21.34
C THR A 160 -6.09 1.89 21.34
N ALA A 161 -5.76 0.89 22.18
CA ALA A 161 -6.53 -0.35 22.27
C ALA A 161 -8.04 -0.04 22.33
N PRO A 162 -8.89 -0.76 21.56
CA PRO A 162 -10.32 -0.51 21.56
C PRO A 162 -10.82 -0.62 23.00
N ILE A 163 -11.50 0.44 23.47
CA ILE A 163 -12.12 0.43 24.79
C ILE A 163 -13.16 -0.67 24.75
N SER A 164 -12.81 -1.82 25.31
CA SER A 164 -13.74 -2.94 25.46
C SER A 164 -14.61 -2.65 26.67
N VAL A 165 -15.90 -2.97 26.54
CA VAL A 165 -16.85 -2.87 27.64
C VAL A 165 -16.42 -3.86 28.71
N ALA A 166 -15.77 -3.35 29.76
CA ALA A 166 -15.03 -4.18 30.71
C ALA A 166 -15.93 -5.10 31.54
N ASP A 167 -17.19 -4.72 31.77
CA ASP A 167 -18.13 -5.48 32.60
C ASP A 167 -19.59 -5.35 32.12
N ARG A 168 -20.46 -6.28 32.56
CA ARG A 168 -21.88 -6.36 32.22
C ARG A 168 -22.65 -5.09 32.55
N GLU A 169 -22.28 -4.38 33.61
CA GLU A 169 -22.90 -3.10 33.98
C GLU A 169 -22.63 -2.02 32.93
N ALA A 170 -21.39 -1.90 32.46
CA ALA A 170 -21.04 -0.97 31.39
C ALA A 170 -21.78 -1.30 30.08
N ARG A 171 -22.10 -2.59 29.83
CA ARG A 171 -22.89 -3.00 28.67
C ARG A 171 -24.34 -2.55 28.78
N ARG A 172 -24.96 -2.69 29.96
CA ARG A 172 -26.31 -2.19 30.23
C ARG A 172 -26.40 -0.68 30.07
N ILE A 173 -25.40 0.06 30.59
CA ILE A 173 -25.36 1.52 30.46
C ILE A 173 -25.29 1.94 28.99
N LEU A 174 -24.52 1.23 28.16
CA LEU A 174 -24.45 1.50 26.72
C LEU A 174 -25.76 1.16 25.99
N GLU A 175 -26.44 0.07 26.38
CA GLU A 175 -27.76 -0.29 25.86
C GLU A 175 -28.81 0.78 26.20
N GLU A 176 -28.88 1.21 27.46
CA GLU A 176 -29.78 2.29 27.89
C GLU A 176 -29.47 3.62 27.19
N ALA A 177 -28.19 3.97 27.05
CA ALA A 177 -27.77 5.17 26.34
C ALA A 177 -28.15 5.12 24.85
N SER A 178 -28.03 3.95 24.21
CA SER A 178 -28.42 3.74 22.81
C SER A 178 -29.93 3.87 22.63
N GLU A 179 -30.73 3.31 23.53
CA GLU A 179 -32.20 3.45 23.50
C GLU A 179 -32.64 4.91 23.67
N ILE A 180 -32.04 5.63 24.62
CA ILE A 180 -32.33 7.05 24.84
C ILE A 180 -31.92 7.89 23.61
N ALA A 181 -30.77 7.57 22.99
CA ALA A 181 -30.33 8.23 21.76
C ALA A 181 -31.34 7.99 20.62
N ALA A 182 -31.78 6.75 20.42
CA ALA A 182 -32.78 6.40 19.41
C ALA A 182 -34.13 7.12 19.64
N GLN A 183 -34.61 7.18 20.89
CA GLN A 183 -35.82 7.91 21.24
C GLN A 183 -35.70 9.42 20.98
N ARG A 184 -34.52 10.02 21.25
CA ARG A 184 -34.28 11.45 20.97
C ARG A 184 -34.22 11.73 19.47
N MET A 185 -33.61 10.83 18.69
CA MET A 185 -33.55 10.94 17.24
C MET A 185 -34.96 10.85 16.62
N SER A 186 -35.78 9.89 17.06
CA SER A 186 -37.19 9.75 16.62
C SER A 186 -38.06 10.97 17.00
N LYS A 187 -37.75 11.67 18.10
CA LYS A 187 -38.45 12.92 18.48
C LYS A 187 -37.97 14.16 17.71
N GLN A 188 -36.71 14.16 17.24
CA GLN A 188 -36.13 15.29 16.49
C GLN A 188 -36.30 15.16 14.98
N PHE A 189 -36.48 13.94 14.48
CA PHE A 189 -36.83 13.64 13.10
C PHE A 189 -38.13 12.82 13.10
N PRO A 190 -39.28 13.41 12.76
CA PRO A 190 -40.51 12.65 12.53
C PRO A 190 -40.24 11.58 11.46
N GLU A 191 -40.73 10.36 11.68
CA GLU A 191 -40.71 9.33 10.66
C GLU A 191 -41.38 9.85 9.38
N LEU A 192 -40.72 9.67 8.24
CA LEU A 192 -41.36 9.93 6.95
C LEU A 192 -42.61 9.04 6.89
N PRO A 193 -43.78 9.57 6.49
CA PRO A 193 -44.98 8.77 6.40
C PRO A 193 -44.69 7.54 5.54
N GLU A 194 -45.03 6.35 6.04
CA GLU A 194 -45.17 5.19 5.17
C GLU A 194 -46.00 5.64 3.97
N ALA A 195 -45.41 5.52 2.77
CA ALA A 195 -46.11 5.80 1.54
C ALA A 195 -47.43 5.04 1.58
N GLY A 196 -48.54 5.79 1.65
CA GLY A 196 -49.87 5.24 1.65
C GLY A 196 -50.10 4.38 0.40
N PRO A 197 -51.09 3.47 0.46
CA PRO A 197 -51.30 2.48 -0.57
C PRO A 197 -51.77 3.15 -1.85
N GLU A 198 -50.88 3.30 -2.83
CA GLU A 198 -51.27 3.64 -4.19
C GLU A 198 -51.80 2.39 -4.90
N ALA A 199 -53.13 2.37 -4.99
CA ALA A 199 -53.90 2.05 -6.17
C ALA A 199 -53.73 0.64 -6.78
N SER A 200 -54.70 -0.19 -6.41
CA SER A 200 -55.47 -1.01 -7.35
C SER A 200 -55.48 -0.45 -8.78
N ALA A 201 -54.86 -1.19 -9.71
CA ALA A 201 -55.25 -1.20 -11.12
C ALA A 201 -55.86 -2.58 -11.43
N ASP A 202 -57.03 -2.49 -12.05
CA ASP A 202 -58.13 -3.45 -12.24
C ASP A 202 -57.77 -4.85 -12.81
N PRO A 203 -58.56 -5.90 -12.49
CA PRO A 203 -58.53 -7.19 -13.16
C PRO A 203 -59.47 -7.24 -14.38
N SER A 204 -59.23 -8.21 -15.26
CA SER A 204 -60.12 -8.72 -16.31
C SER A 204 -60.17 -8.01 -17.68
N SER A 205 -59.47 -8.62 -18.63
CA SER A 205 -60.04 -8.85 -19.96
C SER A 205 -59.66 -10.24 -20.43
N GLN A 206 -60.65 -11.13 -20.37
CA GLN A 206 -60.72 -12.40 -21.08
C GLN A 206 -60.51 -12.16 -22.58
N ARG A 207 -59.61 -12.94 -23.19
CA ARG A 207 -59.78 -13.57 -24.51
C ARG A 207 -58.98 -14.88 -24.46
N SER A 208 -59.62 -15.98 -24.12
CA SER A 208 -60.21 -16.96 -25.07
C SER A 208 -59.14 -17.58 -25.97
N ASP A 209 -58.85 -18.85 -25.68
CA ASP A 209 -58.55 -19.98 -26.56
C ASP A 209 -57.97 -19.71 -27.96
N ILE A 210 -56.94 -20.46 -28.34
CA ILE A 210 -56.99 -21.50 -29.40
C ILE A 210 -55.57 -22.02 -29.70
N ARG A 211 -55.43 -23.34 -29.52
CA ARG A 211 -54.46 -24.32 -30.09
C ARG A 211 -52.95 -24.12 -29.93
#